data_AF-A0A926Q071-F1
#
_entry.id   AF-A0A926Q071-F1
#
_cell.length_a   1.000
_cell.length_b   1.000
_cell.length_c   1.000
_cell.angle_alpha   90.00
_cell.angle_beta   90.00
_cell.angle_gamma   90.00
#
_symmetry.space_group_name_H-M   'P 1'
#
loop_
_entity.id
_entity.type
_entity.pdbx_description
1 polymer ?
#
loop_
_entity_poly.entity_id
_entity_poly.type
_entity_poly.pdbx_seq_one_letter_code
_entity_poly.pdbx_strand_id
1 'polypeptide(L)'
;MAHSNGGKLALAAAAEERGRTLLGLDISGLGSRLAVHPHQLPGQNGHGDWRRHWGSLRLYPPDAFREGRHLISPVPETEAREGPLWPRMYPRIARKVRTPVRFTFARQGRGTRPAAPTARTRT
;
A
#
# COMPACT_ATOMS: atom_id res chain seq x y z
N MET A 1 4.00 -12.78 1.39
CA MET A 1 4.55 -11.44 1.68
C MET A 1 4.09 -10.49 0.59
N ALA A 2 3.81 -9.23 0.92
CA ALA A 2 3.49 -8.19 -0.06
C ALA A 2 4.02 -6.82 0.38
N HIS A 3 4.26 -5.94 -0.59
CA HIS A 3 4.75 -4.58 -0.34
C HIS A 3 3.87 -3.54 -1.07
N SER A 4 3.64 -2.41 -0.42
CA SER A 4 2.92 -1.25 -0.96
C SER A 4 1.57 -1.63 -1.58
N ASN A 5 1.29 -1.21 -2.82
CA ASN A 5 0.05 -1.54 -3.52
C ASN A 5 -0.18 -3.05 -3.72
N GLY A 6 0.89 -3.86 -3.78
CA GLY A 6 0.76 -5.32 -3.78
C GLY A 6 0.05 -5.87 -2.54
N GLY A 7 0.09 -5.14 -1.41
CA GLY A 7 -0.67 -5.50 -0.21
C GLY A 7 -2.19 -5.42 -0.40
N LYS A 8 -2.70 -4.56 -1.28
CA LYS A 8 -4.15 -4.47 -1.58
C LYS A 8 -4.62 -5.76 -2.24
N LEU A 9 -3.86 -6.23 -3.23
CA LEU A 9 -4.10 -7.50 -3.90
C LEU A 9 -3.97 -8.68 -2.94
N ALA A 10 -2.95 -8.70 -2.08
CA ALA A 10 -2.77 -9.75 -1.10
C ALA A 10 -3.95 -9.83 -0.10
N LEU A 11 -4.45 -8.68 0.37
CA LEU A 11 -5.64 -8.62 1.23
C LEU A 11 -6.91 -9.08 0.50
N ALA A 12 -7.08 -8.67 -0.76
CA ALA A 12 -8.20 -9.13 -1.58
C ALA A 12 -8.16 -10.64 -1.81
N ALA A 13 -6.99 -11.20 -2.12
CA ALA A 13 -6.81 -12.64 -2.30
C ALA A 13 -7.05 -13.44 -1.00
N ALA A 14 -6.62 -12.91 0.15
CA ALA A 14 -6.84 -13.55 1.45
C ALA A 14 -8.29 -13.43 1.96
N ALA A 15 -9.09 -12.55 1.36
CA ALA A 15 -10.52 -12.42 1.65
C ALA A 15 -11.39 -13.43 0.88
N GLU A 16 -10.82 -14.14 -0.09
CA GLU A 16 -11.47 -15.24 -0.83
C GLU A 16 -11.35 -16.57 -0.08
N GLU A 17 -12.15 -17.58 -0.46
CA GLU A 17 -12.16 -18.90 0.22
C GLU A 17 -10.77 -19.57 0.23
N ARG A 18 -10.02 -19.44 -0.87
CA ARG A 18 -8.63 -19.91 -0.98
C ARG A 18 -7.67 -19.25 0.02
N GLY A 19 -8.02 -18.08 0.56
CA GLY A 19 -7.23 -17.40 1.59
C GLY A 19 -7.13 -18.20 2.89
N ARG A 20 -8.05 -19.14 3.13
CA ARG A 20 -8.07 -19.98 4.34
C ARG A 20 -6.91 -20.98 4.43
N THR A 21 -6.23 -21.25 3.32
CA THR A 21 -5.03 -22.13 3.31
C THR A 21 -3.75 -21.37 3.65
N LEU A 22 -3.81 -20.03 3.74
CA LEU A 22 -2.64 -19.21 4.06
C LEU A 22 -2.34 -19.27 5.56
N LEU A 23 -1.07 -19.47 5.90
CA LEU A 23 -0.58 -19.44 7.29
C LEU A 23 -0.55 -18.03 7.88
N GLY A 24 -0.34 -17.02 7.05
CA GLY A 24 -0.15 -15.64 7.48
C GLY A 24 0.11 -14.70 6.31
N LEU A 25 -0.16 -13.41 6.53
CA LEU A 25 0.23 -12.32 5.63
C LEU A 25 1.18 -11.37 6.34
N ASP A 26 2.31 -11.09 5.71
CA ASP A 26 3.20 -9.98 6.08
C ASP A 26 3.13 -8.91 4.97
N ILE A 27 2.67 -7.72 5.36
CA ILE A 27 2.42 -6.61 4.45
C ILE A 27 3.20 -5.39 4.92
N SER A 28 4.11 -4.92 4.06
CA SER A 28 4.91 -3.72 4.32
C SER A 28 4.41 -2.51 3.51
N GLY A 29 4.36 -1.33 4.14
CA GLY A 29 4.09 -0.06 3.46
C GLY A 29 2.63 0.21 3.05
N LEU A 30 1.68 -0.61 3.51
CA LEU A 30 0.24 -0.42 3.26
C LEU A 30 -0.52 -0.14 4.56
N GLY A 31 -1.21 1.00 4.58
CA GLY A 31 -2.13 1.40 5.63
C GLY A 31 -3.57 1.48 5.13
N SER A 32 -4.51 1.70 6.04
CA SER A 32 -5.93 1.81 5.73
C SER A 32 -6.34 3.20 5.21
N ARG A 33 -5.49 4.22 5.43
CA ARG A 33 -5.72 5.60 4.98
C ARG A 33 -4.57 6.09 4.11
N LEU A 34 -4.90 6.96 3.16
CA LEU A 34 -3.90 7.66 2.37
C LEU A 34 -3.20 8.71 3.24
N ALA A 35 -1.87 8.80 3.16
CA ALA A 35 -1.10 9.84 3.84
C ALA A 35 -0.97 11.12 2.99
N VAL A 36 -1.43 11.05 1.74
CA VAL A 36 -1.37 12.08 0.71
C VAL A 36 -2.77 12.35 0.15
N HIS A 37 -2.96 13.47 -0.53
CA HIS A 37 -4.19 13.74 -1.25
C HIS A 37 -4.33 12.80 -2.46
N PRO A 38 -5.56 12.46 -2.89
CA PRO A 38 -5.77 11.55 -4.02
C PRO A 38 -5.06 11.96 -5.32
N HIS A 39 -4.98 13.26 -5.62
CA HIS A 39 -4.29 13.78 -6.81
C HIS A 39 -2.77 13.61 -6.77
N GLN A 40 -2.20 13.27 -5.60
CA GLN A 40 -0.77 13.02 -5.41
C GLN A 40 -0.42 11.54 -5.54
N LEU A 41 -1.42 10.66 -5.75
CA LEU A 41 -1.18 9.25 -6.03
C LEU A 41 -0.66 9.08 -7.48
N PRO A 42 0.23 8.10 -7.72
CA PRO A 42 0.62 7.75 -9.07
C PRO A 42 -0.58 7.17 -9.83
N GLY A 43 -0.72 7.52 -11.11
CA GLY A 43 -1.83 7.08 -11.94
C GLY A 43 -1.84 7.70 -13.33
N GLN A 44 -3.02 7.75 -13.96
CA GLN A 44 -3.16 8.25 -15.34
C GLN A 44 -2.64 9.67 -15.55
N ASN A 45 -2.71 10.51 -14.50
CA ASN A 45 -2.31 11.92 -14.55
C ASN A 45 -0.83 12.15 -14.18
N GLY A 46 -0.03 11.09 -14.01
CA GLY A 46 1.42 11.19 -13.80
C GLY A 46 1.97 10.34 -12.66
N HIS A 47 3.24 10.57 -12.34
CA HIS A 47 4.03 9.75 -11.41
C HIS A 47 3.69 9.94 -9.92
N GLY A 48 2.75 10.85 -9.60
CA GLY A 48 2.43 11.23 -8.22
C GLY A 48 3.63 11.81 -7.47
N ASP A 49 3.50 11.97 -6.15
CA ASP A 49 4.61 12.41 -5.30
C ASP A 49 5.52 11.23 -4.92
N TRP A 50 6.13 10.61 -5.93
CA TRP A 50 6.94 9.39 -5.81
C TRP A 50 8.08 9.53 -4.80
N ARG A 51 8.61 10.75 -4.63
CA ARG A 51 9.70 11.06 -3.69
C ARG A 51 9.34 10.72 -2.25
N ARG A 52 8.05 10.79 -1.88
CA ARG A 52 7.57 10.44 -0.54
C ARG A 52 7.67 8.94 -0.23
N HIS A 53 7.81 8.09 -1.24
CA HIS A 53 7.92 6.64 -1.04
C HIS A 53 9.35 6.20 -0.70
N TRP A 54 10.36 6.98 -1.10
CA TRP A 54 11.77 6.62 -0.98
C TRP A 54 12.52 7.33 0.16
N GLY A 55 11.87 8.29 0.84
CA GLY A 55 12.51 9.05 1.91
C GLY A 55 13.53 10.07 1.37
N SER A 56 14.58 10.35 2.15
CA SER A 56 15.61 11.32 1.73
C SER A 56 16.37 10.81 0.51
N LEU A 57 16.23 11.50 -0.63
CA LEU A 57 16.93 11.13 -1.89
C LEU A 57 18.46 11.16 -1.78
N ARG A 58 19.01 11.88 -0.79
CA ARG A 58 20.46 11.86 -0.49
C ARG A 58 20.99 10.50 -0.01
N LEU A 59 20.10 9.56 0.30
CA LEU A 59 20.47 8.19 0.67
C LEU A 59 20.72 7.28 -0.55
N TYR A 60 20.52 7.81 -1.77
CA TYR A 60 20.73 7.10 -3.01
C TYR A 60 21.92 7.70 -3.76
N PRO A 61 22.64 6.90 -4.58
CA PRO A 61 23.64 7.44 -5.48
C PRO A 61 23.08 8.57 -6.34
N PRO A 62 23.91 9.56 -6.73
CA PRO A 62 23.52 10.54 -7.75
C PRO A 62 22.93 9.83 -8.97
N ASP A 63 21.93 10.44 -9.61
CA ASP A 63 21.28 9.92 -10.83
C ASP A 63 20.53 8.58 -10.76
N ALA A 64 20.52 7.86 -9.62
CA ALA A 64 19.88 6.55 -9.51
C ALA A 64 18.42 6.51 -10.05
N PHE A 65 17.64 7.56 -9.82
CA PHE A 65 16.26 7.67 -10.32
C PHE A 65 16.16 8.03 -11.80
N ARG A 66 17.15 8.76 -12.33
CA ARG A 66 17.23 9.10 -13.76
C ARG A 66 17.58 7.85 -14.55
N GLU A 67 18.59 7.10 -14.11
CA GLU A 67 19.05 5.87 -14.73
C GLU A 67 18.00 4.75 -14.62
N GLY A 68 17.35 4.63 -13.46
CA GLY A 68 16.31 3.62 -13.22
C GLY A 68 14.98 3.88 -13.93
N ARG A 69 14.80 5.02 -14.62
CA ARG A 69 13.52 5.39 -15.26
C ARG A 69 13.07 4.39 -16.31
N HIS A 70 13.99 3.70 -16.98
CA HIS A 70 13.68 2.70 -18.00
C HIS A 70 13.28 1.34 -17.40
N LEU A 71 13.47 1.13 -16.10
CA LEU A 71 13.13 -0.10 -15.39
C LEU A 71 11.70 -0.08 -14.82
N ILE A 72 11.01 1.06 -14.91
CA ILE A 72 9.66 1.23 -14.36
C ILE A 72 8.61 1.25 -15.47
N SER A 73 7.49 0.59 -15.22
CA SER A 73 6.30 0.67 -16.06
C SER A 73 5.29 1.67 -15.50
N PRO A 74 4.43 2.27 -16.34
CA PRO A 74 3.29 3.04 -15.87
C PRO A 74 2.39 2.21 -14.94
N VAL A 75 1.74 2.89 -13.98
CA VAL A 75 0.75 2.24 -13.11
C VAL A 75 -0.42 1.74 -13.97
N PRO A 76 -0.82 0.46 -13.85
CA PRO A 76 -1.98 -0.06 -14.58
C PRO A 76 -3.24 0.76 -14.33
N GLU A 77 -4.09 0.88 -15.34
CA GLU A 77 -5.27 1.75 -15.29
C GLU A 77 -6.21 1.42 -14.12
N THR A 78 -6.43 0.12 -13.90
CA THR A 78 -7.25 -0.39 -12.80
C THR A 78 -6.67 0.02 -11.44
N GLU A 79 -5.37 -0.11 -11.25
CA GLU A 79 -4.69 0.26 -10.00
C GLU A 79 -4.78 1.77 -9.75
N ALA A 80 -4.66 2.58 -10.80
CA ALA A 80 -4.80 4.03 -10.72
C ALA A 80 -6.22 4.44 -10.31
N ARG A 81 -7.26 3.79 -10.85
CA ARG A 81 -8.67 4.03 -10.50
C ARG A 81 -9.00 3.59 -9.07
N GLU A 82 -8.43 2.47 -8.63
CA GLU A 82 -8.66 1.89 -7.30
C GLU A 82 -7.90 2.60 -6.17
N GLY A 83 -6.75 3.21 -6.49
CA GLY A 83 -5.88 3.90 -5.53
C GLY A 83 -6.63 4.87 -4.60
N PRO A 84 -7.36 5.87 -5.14
CA PRO A 84 -8.18 6.81 -4.37
C PRO A 84 -9.31 6.16 -3.55
N LEU A 85 -9.84 5.03 -4.03
CA LEU A 85 -10.97 4.33 -3.41
C LEU A 85 -10.55 3.47 -2.21
N TRP A 86 -9.25 3.24 -2.04
CA TRP A 86 -8.72 2.31 -1.05
C TRP A 86 -9.26 2.50 0.37
N PRO A 87 -9.34 3.73 0.94
CA PRO A 87 -9.89 3.91 2.29
C PRO A 87 -11.34 3.44 2.45
N ARG A 88 -12.12 3.45 1.37
CA ARG A 88 -13.51 2.95 1.34
C ARG A 88 -13.57 1.43 1.13
N MET A 89 -12.68 0.88 0.32
CA MET A 89 -12.64 -0.56 0.03
C MET A 89 -12.06 -1.38 1.18
N TYR A 90 -11.05 -0.84 1.87
CA TYR A 90 -10.30 -1.55 2.91
C TYR A 90 -11.18 -2.20 3.98
N PRO A 91 -12.14 -1.50 4.64
CA PRO A 91 -12.96 -2.13 5.68
C PRO A 91 -13.78 -3.32 5.19
N ARG A 92 -14.27 -3.27 3.94
CA ARG A 92 -15.03 -4.36 3.31
C ARG A 92 -14.17 -5.60 3.07
N ILE A 93 -12.94 -5.40 2.62
CA ILE A 93 -11.97 -6.47 2.36
C ILE A 93 -11.46 -7.03 3.70
N ALA A 94 -10.98 -6.17 4.59
CA ALA A 94 -10.39 -6.57 5.86
C ALA A 94 -11.33 -7.41 6.74
N ARG A 95 -12.65 -7.14 6.72
CA ARG A 95 -13.64 -7.92 7.47
C ARG A 95 -13.73 -9.39 7.02
N LYS A 96 -13.37 -9.68 5.78
CA LYS A 96 -13.41 -11.03 5.20
C LYS A 96 -12.11 -11.80 5.41
N VAL A 97 -11.00 -11.12 5.68
CA VAL A 97 -9.70 -11.77 5.91
C VAL A 97 -9.75 -12.51 7.25
N ARG A 98 -9.49 -13.82 7.21
CA ARG A 98 -9.40 -14.69 8.40
C ARG A 98 -7.96 -15.06 8.76
N THR A 99 -7.06 -14.99 7.80
CA THR A 99 -5.63 -15.23 7.97
C THR A 99 -5.00 -14.17 8.88
N PRO A 100 -4.10 -14.55 9.81
CA PRO A 100 -3.34 -13.57 10.59
C PRO A 100 -2.58 -12.59 9.69
N VAL A 101 -2.64 -11.30 9.99
CA VAL A 101 -1.97 -10.25 9.21
C VAL A 101 -1.04 -9.44 10.10
N ARG A 102 0.22 -9.31 9.68
CA ARG A 102 1.20 -8.38 10.22
C ARG A 102 1.37 -7.21 9.25
N PHE A 103 1.27 -5.99 9.78
CA PHE A 103 1.61 -4.78 9.04
C PHE A 103 2.93 -4.21 9.54
N THR A 104 3.79 -3.82 8.60
CA THR A 104 5.03 -3.09 8.88
C THR A 104 5.08 -1.79 8.08
N PHE A 105 5.54 -0.71 8.72
CA PHE A 105 5.61 0.62 8.10
C PHE A 105 7.06 1.11 8.11
N ALA A 106 7.55 1.54 6.95
CA ALA A 106 8.88 2.11 6.85
C ALA A 106 8.93 3.46 7.58
N ARG A 107 10.00 3.69 8.35
CA ARG A 107 10.20 4.93 9.13
C ARG A 107 10.26 6.19 8.25
N GLN A 108 10.69 6.07 6.99
CA GLN A 108 10.97 7.19 6.09
C GLN A 108 9.90 7.40 5.00
N GLY A 109 9.11 6.37 4.67
CA GLY A 109 8.10 6.44 3.61
C GLY A 109 6.77 7.01 4.10
N ARG A 110 6.13 7.89 3.32
CA ARG A 110 4.91 8.63 3.71
C ARG A 110 3.74 8.47 2.71
N GLY A 111 3.42 7.25 2.32
CA GLY A 111 2.33 6.95 1.36
C GLY A 111 0.97 6.64 2.01
N THR A 112 0.98 5.94 3.14
CA THR A 112 -0.24 5.50 3.84
C THR A 112 -0.07 5.59 5.36
N ARG A 113 -1.18 5.57 6.10
CA ARG A 113 -1.18 5.56 7.57
C ARG A 113 -1.97 4.35 8.11
N PRO A 114 -1.54 3.75 9.23
CA PRO A 114 -2.35 2.74 9.90
C PRO A 114 -3.73 3.31 10.30
N ALA A 115 -4.69 2.42 10.52
CA ALA A 115 -5.92 2.83 11.19
C ALA A 115 -5.55 3.37 12.58
N ALA A 116 -6.28 4.39 13.06
CA ALA A 116 -6.18 4.76 14.47
C ALA A 116 -6.59 3.52 15.30
N PRO A 117 -5.91 3.21 16.42
CA PRO A 117 -6.35 2.13 17.27
C PRO A 117 -7.78 2.43 17.71
N THR A 118 -8.75 1.64 17.23
CA THR A 118 -10.06 1.59 17.87
C THR A 118 -9.83 0.89 19.19
N ALA A 119 -9.90 1.64 20.30
CA ALA A 119 -9.95 1.08 21.63
C ALA A 119 -11.11 0.08 21.67
N ARG A 120 -10.81 -1.21 21.52
CA ARG A 120 -11.72 -2.28 21.94
C ARG A 120 -11.27 -2.67 23.32
N THR A 121 -11.84 -2.02 24.32
CA THR A 121 -11.86 -2.54 25.68
C THR A 121 -12.58 -3.87 25.60
N ARG A 122 -11.86 -4.97 25.83
CA ARG A 122 -12.49 -6.25 26.17
C ARG A 122 -13.12 -6.04 27.54
N THR A 123 -14.44 -6.15 27.61
CA THR A 123 -15.17 -6.50 28.83
C THR A 123 -14.94 -7.96 29.17
#